data_AF-A0A3M1DTJ9-F1
#
_entry.id   AF-A0A3M1DTJ9-F1
#
_cell.length_a   1.000
_cell.length_b   1.000
_cell.length_c   1.000
_cell.angle_alpha   90.00
_cell.angle_beta   90.00
_cell.angle_gamma   90.00
#
_symmetry.space_group_name_H-M   'P 1'
#
loop_
_entity.id
_entity.type
_entity.pdbx_description
1 polymer ?
#
loop_
_entity_poly.entity_id
_entity_poly.type
_entity_poly.pdbx_seq_one_letter_code
_entity_poly.pdbx_strand_id
1 'polypeptide(L)' 'MDKFDRIFTLHQYLRSRRTPASLEEIRHHLECSPATAKRTISALRDYLGAPLVYDRERHGYCY' A
#
# COMPACT_ATOMS: atom_id res chain seq x y z
N MET A 1 -3.07 9.75 13.36
CA MET A 1 -2.88 8.50 12.61
C MET A 1 -1.39 8.21 12.58
N ASP A 2 -0.96 7.30 13.45
CA ASP A 2 0.44 6.91 13.56
C ASP A 2 0.93 6.22 12.30
N LYS A 3 2.26 6.23 12.09
CA LYS A 3 2.88 5.60 10.93
C LYS A 3 2.49 4.11 10.81
N PHE A 4 2.42 3.42 11.95
CA PHE A 4 2.01 2.01 12.02
C PHE A 4 0.54 1.79 11.70
N ASP A 5 -0.34 2.68 12.17
CA ASP A 5 -1.78 2.60 11.89
C ASP A 5 -2.02 2.65 10.37
N ARG A 6 -1.37 3.59 9.69
CA ARG A 6 -1.43 3.76 8.23
C ARG A 6 -0.92 2.52 7.46
N ILE A 7 0.14 1.89 7.97
CA ILE A 7 0.69 0.66 7.41
C ILE A 7 -0.29 -0.50 7.58
N PHE A 8 -0.90 -0.64 8.76
CA PHE A 8 -1.89 -1.67 9.04
C PHE A 8 -3.18 -1.48 8.23
N THR A 9 -3.65 -0.24 8.05
CA THR A 9 -4.77 0.08 7.16
C THR A 9 -4.48 -0.37 5.74
N LEU A 10 -3.29 -0.02 5.21
CA LEU A 10 -2.87 -0.47 3.88
C LEU A 10 -2.75 -2.00 3.79
N HIS A 11 -2.19 -2.64 4.81
CA HIS A 11 -2.07 -4.09 4.90
C HIS A 11 -3.43 -4.76 4.79
N GLN A 12 -4.39 -4.36 5.62
CA GLN A 12 -5.73 -4.93 5.62
C GLN A 12 -6.44 -4.67 4.30
N TYR A 13 -6.30 -3.46 3.75
CA TYR A 13 -6.87 -3.11 2.46
C TYR A 13 -6.37 -4.02 1.33
N LEU A 14 -5.06 -4.22 1.24
CA LEU A 14 -4.44 -5.11 0.25
C LEU A 14 -4.77 -6.59 0.50
N ARG A 15 -4.78 -7.03 1.76
CA ARG A 15 -5.06 -8.42 2.14
C ARG A 15 -6.51 -8.82 1.93
N SER A 16 -7.45 -7.89 2.11
CA SER A 16 -8.88 -8.11 1.84
C SER A 16 -9.17 -8.15 0.33
N ARG A 17 -8.34 -7.46 -0.46
CA ARG A 17 -8.44 -7.48 -1.92
C ARG A 17 -7.78 -8.71 -2.52
N ARG A 18 -8.43 -9.24 -3.56
CA ARG A 18 -7.88 -10.27 -4.45
C ARG A 18 -7.27 -9.67 -5.73
N THR A 19 -7.27 -8.34 -5.83
CA THR A 19 -6.86 -7.58 -7.02
C THR A 19 -5.78 -6.56 -6.67
N PRO A 20 -4.87 -6.24 -7.61
CA PRO A 20 -3.83 -5.24 -7.41
C PRO A 20 -4.46 -3.87 -7.15
N ALA A 21 -3.96 -3.15 -6.14
CA ALA A 21 -4.40 -1.79 -5.86
C ALA A 21 -3.47 -0.77 -6.51
N SER A 22 -4.03 0.12 -7.32
CA SER A 22 -3.29 1.22 -7.94
C SER A 22 -2.81 2.24 -6.90
N LEU A 23 -1.76 2.99 -7.24
CA LEU A 23 -1.25 4.05 -6.36
C LEU A 23 -2.34 5.09 -6.02
N GLU A 24 -3.23 5.40 -6.97
CA GLU A 24 -4.35 6.33 -6.76
C GLU A 24 -5.36 5.83 -5.73
N GLU A 25 -5.70 4.53 -5.78
CA GLU A 25 -6.60 3.90 -4.82
C GLU A 25 -6.00 3.92 -3.42
N ILE A 26 -4.70 3.60 -3.31
CA ILE A 26 -3.97 3.67 -2.04
C ILE A 26 -3.93 5.11 -1.53
N ARG A 27 -3.70 6.07 -2.42
CA ARG A 27 -3.68 7.50 -2.09
C ARG A 27 -5.04 7.99 -1.58
N HIS A 28 -6.11 7.58 -2.24
CA HIS A 28 -7.48 7.92 -1.88
C HIS A 28 -7.89 7.24 -0.56
N HIS A 29 -7.58 5.96 -0.40
CA HIS A 29 -7.90 5.21 0.81
C HIS A 29 -7.13 5.69 2.04
N LEU A 30 -5.86 6.06 1.87
CA LEU A 30 -5.03 6.61 2.94
C LEU A 30 -5.11 8.13 3.07
N GLU A 31 -5.90 8.80 2.22
CA GLU A 31 -6.09 10.26 2.17
C GLU A 31 -4.77 11.04 2.34
N CYS A 32 -3.75 10.73 1.53
CA CYS A 32 -2.49 11.46 1.60
C CYS A 32 -1.82 11.72 0.26
N SER A 33 -0.67 12.39 0.32
CA SER A 33 0.14 12.69 -0.86
C SER A 33 0.76 11.41 -1.45
N PRO A 34 1.06 11.39 -2.76
CA PRO A 34 1.69 10.26 -3.43
C PRO A 34 3.05 9.87 -2.82
N ALA A 35 3.80 10.85 -2.31
CA ALA A 35 5.05 10.60 -1.59
C ALA A 35 4.84 9.82 -0.29
N THR A 36 3.80 10.17 0.48
CA THR A 36 3.42 9.47 1.72
C THR A 36 2.92 8.07 1.41
N ALA A 37 2.07 7.89 0.40
CA ALA A 37 1.61 6.57 -0.05
C ALA A 37 2.79 5.64 -0.41
N LYS A 38 3.74 6.12 -1.22
CA LYS A 38 4.95 5.35 -1.56
C LYS A 38 5.78 5.00 -0.32
N ARG A 39 5.92 5.92 0.64
CA ARG A 39 6.61 5.64 1.91
C ARG A 39 5.88 4.60 2.74
N THR A 40 4.56 4.65 2.84
CA THR A 40 3.74 3.65 3.55
C THR A 40 3.88 2.28 2.91
N ILE A 41 3.89 2.20 1.57
CA ILE A 41 4.11 0.95 0.84
C ILE A 41 5.50 0.37 1.11
N SER A 42 6.54 1.21 1.08
CA SER A 42 7.90 0.78 1.41
C SER A 42 8.01 0.34 2.87
N ALA A 43 7.36 1.06 3.78
CA ALA A 43 7.32 0.72 5.19
C ALA A 43 6.55 -0.60 5.42
N LEU A 44 5.44 -0.84 4.72
CA LEU A 44 4.73 -2.11 4.76
C LEU A 44 5.65 -3.28 4.38
N ARG A 45 6.46 -3.12 3.33
CA ARG A 45 7.46 -4.12 2.93
C ARG A 45 8.52 -4.34 4.01
N ASP A 46 9.04 -3.26 4.57
CA ASP A 46 10.13 -3.28 5.56
C ASP A 46 9.67 -3.86 6.92
N TYR A 47 8.51 -3.43 7.41
CA TYR A 47 7.98 -3.83 8.72
C TYR A 47 7.25 -5.18 8.70
N LEU A 48 6.48 -5.50 7.65
CA LEU A 48 5.74 -6.77 7.58
C LEU A 48 6.48 -7.86 6.78
N GLY A 49 7.59 -7.53 6.11
CA GLY A 49 8.25 -8.47 5.19
C GLY A 49 7.35 -8.91 4.03
N ALA A 50 6.28 -8.15 3.76
CA ALA A 50 5.28 -8.52 2.77
C ALA A 50 5.90 -8.47 1.36
N PRO A 51 5.73 -9.51 0.53
CA PRO A 51 6.22 -9.54 -0.84
C PRO A 51 5.35 -8.65 -1.74
N LEU A 52 5.25 -7.36 -1.43
CA LEU A 52 4.50 -6.42 -2.26
C LEU A 52 5.20 -6.26 -3.62
N VAL A 53 4.67 -6.93 -4.63
CA VAL A 53 5.11 -6.82 -6.01
C VAL A 53 4.47 -5.58 -6.61
N TYR A 54 5.32 -4.69 -7.12
CA TYR A 54 4.86 -3.58 -7.94
C TYR A 54 4.74 -4.07 -9.38
N ASP A 55 3.49 -4.21 -9.83
CA ASP A 55 3.18 -4.55 -11.21
C ASP A 55 3.20 -3.26 -12.04
N ARG A 56 4.26 -3.14 -12.85
CA ARG A 56 4.48 -1.96 -13.70
C ARG A 56 3.55 -1.94 -14.91
N GLU A 57 3.02 -3.09 -15.32
CA GLU A 57 2.09 -3.22 -16.45
C GLU A 57 0.67 -2.79 -16.03
N ARG A 58 0.27 -3.10 -14.79
CA ARG A 58 -1.02 -2.77 -14.19
C ARG A 58 -1.00 -1.53 -13.30
N HIS A 59 0.16 -0.88 -13.16
CA HIS A 59 0.40 0.27 -12.27
C HIS A 59 -0.13 0.06 -10.83
N GLY A 60 -0.02 -1.17 -10.34
CA GLY A 60 -0.64 -1.61 -9.10
C GLY A 60 0.31 -2.33 -8.16
N TYR A 61 -0.07 -2.39 -6.88
CA TYR A 61 0.60 -3.15 -5.85
C TYR A 61 -0.25 -4.36 -5.51
N CYS A 62 0.35 -5.55 -5.56
CA CYS A 62 -0.29 -6.80 -5.16
C CYS A 62 0.58 -7.53 -4.14
N TYR A 63 -0.08 -8.34 -3.31
CA TYR A 63 0.56 -9.43 -2.57
C TYR A 63 1.06 -10.53 -3.51
#